data_AF-A0A418ZPD1-F1
#
_entry.id   AF-A0A418ZPD1-F1
#
_cell.length_a   1.000
_cell.length_b   1.000
_cell.length_c   1.000
_cell.angle_alpha   90.00
_cell.angle_beta   90.00
_cell.angle_gamma   90.00
#
_symmetry.space_group_name_H-M   'P 1'
#
loop_
_entity.id
_entity.type
_entity.pdbx_description
1 polymer ?
#
loop_
_entity_poly.entity_id
_entity_poly.type
_entity_poly.pdbx_seq_one_letter_code
_entity_poly.pdbx_strand_id
1 'polypeptide(L)'
;MLIELEDGAAPARGSAPRTEERASGTQAPNPADAPPVDEIAAPLPRPRTMEMVTRLVGRPPSALTRFFINSGVALFTFLLGVAALDFINGLLDRWPVLGWAAVTLFALFTLAALGMALREYRAWARFAKIDAIQRQAGQALAGDDMASAREVAERLVA
;
A
#
# COMPACT_ATOMS: atom_id res chain seq x y z
N MET A 1 -29.98 46.27 -18.94
CA MET A 1 -28.82 45.84 -18.14
C MET A 1 -29.43 45.26 -16.86
N LEU A 2 -29.95 44.01 -16.82
CA LEU A 2 -29.26 42.71 -16.80
C LEU A 2 -28.04 42.80 -15.84
N ILE A 3 -27.96 42.18 -14.66
CA ILE A 3 -28.60 41.00 -14.05
C ILE A 3 -28.53 41.16 -12.51
N GLU A 4 -29.61 40.87 -11.79
CA GLU A 4 -29.60 40.61 -10.33
C GLU A 4 -28.88 39.28 -10.05
N LEU A 5 -27.92 39.30 -9.13
CA LEU A 5 -27.31 38.09 -8.57
C LEU A 5 -28.21 37.59 -7.44
N GLU A 6 -29.11 36.68 -7.75
CA GLU A 6 -29.90 35.96 -6.76
C GLU A 6 -29.04 34.87 -6.11
N ASP A 7 -28.72 35.07 -4.83
CA ASP A 7 -28.17 34.09 -3.92
C ASP A 7 -29.24 33.03 -3.59
N GLY A 8 -29.15 31.89 -4.27
CA GLY A 8 -29.90 30.68 -3.95
C GLY A 8 -28.95 29.55 -3.55
N ALA A 9 -28.66 29.44 -2.26
CA ALA A 9 -27.92 28.32 -1.68
C ALA A 9 -28.64 26.99 -1.97
N ALA A 10 -28.09 26.20 -2.90
CA ALA A 10 -28.59 24.86 -3.17
C ALA A 10 -28.27 23.93 -1.99
N PRO A 11 -29.25 23.24 -1.38
CA PRO A 11 -28.95 22.27 -0.34
C PRO A 11 -28.12 21.13 -0.91
N ALA A 12 -27.03 20.80 -0.22
CA ALA A 12 -26.23 19.61 -0.46
C ALA A 12 -27.14 18.38 -0.36
N ARG A 13 -27.59 17.90 -1.53
CA ARG A 13 -28.36 16.67 -1.64
C ARG A 13 -27.48 15.53 -1.19
N GLY A 14 -27.77 15.01 0.01
CA GLY A 14 -27.21 13.75 0.48
C GLY A 14 -27.48 12.68 -0.58
N SER A 15 -26.43 11.99 -1.01
CA SER A 15 -26.54 10.80 -1.83
C SER A 15 -27.22 9.71 -1.01
N ALA A 16 -28.55 9.72 -1.01
CA ALA A 16 -29.34 8.57 -0.60
C ALA A 16 -28.99 7.38 -1.53
N PRO A 17 -28.90 6.16 -1.01
CA PRO A 17 -28.71 4.98 -1.85
C PRO A 17 -29.88 4.92 -2.83
N ARG A 18 -29.56 4.88 -4.12
CA ARG A 18 -30.54 4.80 -5.19
C ARG A 18 -31.17 3.41 -5.13
N THR A 19 -32.28 3.29 -4.39
CA THR A 19 -33.15 2.12 -4.48
C THR A 19 -33.82 2.18 -5.85
N GLU A 20 -33.20 1.53 -6.83
CA GLU A 20 -33.86 1.27 -8.09
C GLU A 20 -35.02 0.30 -7.81
N GLU A 21 -36.24 0.83 -7.84
CA GLU A 21 -37.45 0.04 -7.97
C GLU A 21 -37.26 -0.88 -9.18
N ARG A 22 -37.10 -2.19 -8.92
CA ARG A 22 -37.16 -3.24 -9.94
C ARG A 22 -38.58 -3.23 -10.51
N ALA A 23 -38.78 -2.44 -11.56
CA ALA A 23 -39.90 -2.60 -12.46
C ALA A 23 -39.85 -4.04 -13.01
N SER A 24 -40.74 -4.88 -12.49
CA SER A 24 -40.92 -6.25 -12.97
C SER A 24 -41.61 -6.15 -14.33
N GLY A 25 -40.87 -6.36 -15.43
CA GLY A 25 -41.50 -6.36 -16.74
C GLY A 25 -40.66 -6.29 -18.01
N THR A 26 -39.33 -6.14 -17.96
CA THR A 26 -38.46 -6.33 -19.13
C THR A 26 -37.13 -6.88 -18.67
N GLN A 27 -36.69 -7.99 -19.27
CA GLN A 27 -35.43 -8.66 -18.99
C GLN A 27 -34.29 -7.63 -19.07
N ALA A 28 -33.59 -7.39 -17.96
CA ALA A 28 -32.42 -6.52 -17.95
C ALA A 28 -31.39 -7.06 -18.96
N PRO A 29 -30.70 -6.19 -19.74
CA PRO A 29 -29.69 -6.64 -20.68
C PRO A 29 -28.66 -7.52 -19.96
N ASN A 30 -28.54 -8.78 -20.38
CA ASN A 30 -27.58 -9.71 -19.82
C ASN A 30 -26.19 -9.33 -20.35
N PRO A 31 -25.15 -9.18 -19.50
CA PRO A 31 -23.77 -8.98 -19.94
C PRO A 31 -23.27 -10.02 -20.94
N ALA A 32 -23.88 -11.23 -20.93
CA ALA A 32 -23.59 -12.29 -21.90
C ALA A 32 -24.14 -12.03 -23.31
N ASP A 33 -25.08 -11.08 -23.47
CA ASP A 33 -25.70 -10.73 -24.76
C ASP A 33 -24.99 -9.54 -25.44
N ALA A 34 -23.82 -9.13 -24.94
CA ALA A 34 -23.03 -8.09 -25.57
C ALA A 34 -22.55 -8.54 -26.97
N PRO A 35 -22.79 -7.74 -28.03
CA PRO A 35 -22.21 -8.01 -29.34
C PRO A 35 -20.69 -8.13 -29.25
N PRO A 36 -20.07 -9.08 -29.97
CA PRO A 36 -18.62 -9.16 -30.09
C PRO A 36 -18.07 -7.81 -30.54
N VAL A 37 -17.10 -7.27 -29.80
CA VAL A 37 -16.43 -6.03 -30.19
C VAL A 37 -15.63 -6.32 -31.45
N ASP A 38 -15.96 -5.67 -32.56
CA ASP A 38 -15.15 -5.76 -33.78
C ASP A 38 -13.69 -5.40 -33.44
N GLU A 39 -12.76 -6.31 -33.74
CA GLU A 39 -11.34 -6.06 -33.54
C GLU A 39 -10.93 -4.86 -34.42
N ILE A 40 -10.67 -3.72 -33.77
CA ILE A 40 -10.07 -2.58 -34.45
C ILE A 40 -8.67 -3.03 -34.88
N ALA A 41 -8.52 -3.41 -36.16
CA ALA A 41 -7.26 -3.84 -36.77
C ALA A 41 -6.19 -2.74 -36.86
N ALA A 42 -6.48 -1.54 -36.34
CA ALA A 42 -5.48 -0.51 -36.15
C ALA A 42 -4.81 -0.72 -34.78
N PRO A 43 -3.47 -0.83 -34.72
CA PRO A 43 -2.76 -0.83 -33.45
C PRO A 43 -3.17 0.42 -32.66
N LEU A 44 -3.88 0.26 -31.55
CA LEU A 44 -4.15 1.38 -30.66
C LEU A 44 -2.80 2.00 -30.30
N PRO A 45 -2.65 3.35 -30.34
CA PRO A 45 -1.41 3.99 -29.93
C PRO A 45 -1.07 3.53 -28.51
N ARG A 46 -0.01 2.73 -28.35
CA ARG A 46 0.45 2.28 -27.03
C ARG A 46 0.62 3.52 -26.16
N PRO A 47 0.05 3.56 -24.94
CA PRO A 47 0.18 4.71 -24.06
C PRO A 47 1.64 4.82 -23.60
N ARG A 48 2.47 5.51 -24.40
CA ARG A 48 3.90 5.75 -24.12
C ARG A 48 4.11 6.45 -22.78
N THR A 49 3.09 7.16 -22.29
CA THR A 49 3.07 7.78 -20.97
C THR A 49 3.20 6.75 -19.85
N MET A 50 2.54 5.60 -19.96
CA MET A 50 2.67 4.50 -18.99
C MET A 50 4.04 3.81 -19.10
N GLU A 51 4.59 3.67 -20.32
CA GLU A 51 5.92 3.07 -20.54
C GLU A 51 7.08 3.94 -20.00
N MET A 52 6.94 5.28 -20.05
CA MET A 52 7.92 6.19 -19.45
C MET A 52 7.87 6.16 -17.92
N VAL A 53 6.67 6.11 -17.35
CA VAL A 53 6.48 5.98 -15.89
C VAL A 53 7.02 4.65 -15.41
N THR A 54 6.77 3.53 -16.12
CA THR A 54 7.31 2.22 -15.72
C THR A 54 8.82 2.11 -15.86
N ARG A 55 9.46 2.75 -16.85
CA ARG A 55 10.93 2.81 -16.93
C ARG A 55 11.55 3.66 -15.83
N LEU A 56 10.90 4.74 -15.43
CA LEU A 56 11.37 5.61 -14.35
C LEU A 56 11.18 4.96 -12.97
N VAL A 57 10.07 4.26 -12.77
CA VAL A 57 9.76 3.50 -11.54
C VAL A 57 10.50 2.16 -11.48
N GLY A 58 10.90 1.59 -12.61
CA GLY A 58 11.57 0.29 -12.69
C GLY A 58 13.02 0.27 -12.23
N ARG A 59 13.65 1.43 -11.97
CA ARG A 59 15.01 1.49 -11.42
C ARG A 59 14.95 1.28 -9.90
N PRO A 60 15.65 0.29 -9.32
CA PRO A 60 15.69 0.13 -7.87
C PRO A 60 16.24 1.40 -7.21
N PRO A 61 15.71 1.81 -6.05
CA PRO A 61 16.16 3.01 -5.36
C PRO A 61 17.66 2.93 -5.09
N SER A 62 18.39 3.99 -5.44
CA SER A 62 19.84 4.08 -5.20
C SER A 62 20.16 3.87 -3.72
N ALA A 63 21.31 3.27 -3.41
CA ALA A 63 21.77 3.08 -2.03
C ALA A 63 21.77 4.40 -1.23
N LEU A 64 22.07 5.53 -1.89
CA LEU A 64 22.02 6.86 -1.29
C LEU A 64 20.59 7.30 -0.94
N THR A 65 19.62 7.07 -1.85
CA THR A 65 18.20 7.36 -1.60
C THR A 65 17.67 6.52 -0.45
N ARG A 66 18.00 5.22 -0.41
CA ARG A 66 17.62 4.34 0.69
C ARG A 66 18.25 4.78 2.01
N PHE A 67 19.52 5.18 2.00
CA PHE A 67 20.20 5.72 3.17
C PHE A 67 19.56 7.03 3.67
N PHE A 68 19.23 7.95 2.75
CA PHE A 68 18.55 9.21 3.09
C PHE A 68 17.16 8.97 3.69
N ILE A 69 16.36 8.09 3.09
CA ILE A 69 15.03 7.73 3.63
C ILE A 69 15.16 7.05 4.98
N ASN A 70 16.05 6.07 5.13
CA ASN A 70 16.27 5.39 6.41
C ASN A 70 16.72 6.38 7.50
N SER A 71 17.65 7.27 7.17
CA SER A 71 18.12 8.32 8.08
C SER A 71 16.99 9.28 8.44
N GLY A 72 16.14 9.66 7.48
CA GLY A 72 14.99 10.52 7.70
C GLY A 72 13.95 9.88 8.62
N VAL A 73 13.60 8.61 8.38
CA VAL A 73 12.69 7.84 9.25
C VAL A 73 13.28 7.67 10.65
N ALA A 74 14.58 7.35 10.76
CA ALA A 74 15.26 7.21 12.05
C ALA A 74 15.29 8.54 12.82
N LEU A 75 15.64 9.64 12.14
CA LEU A 75 15.64 10.98 12.72
C LEU A 75 14.25 11.39 13.19
N PHE A 76 13.22 11.22 12.34
CA PHE A 76 11.85 11.58 12.69
C PHE A 76 11.35 10.77 13.89
N THR A 77 11.61 9.46 13.91
CA THR A 77 11.26 8.59 15.05
C THR A 77 11.98 9.03 16.32
N PHE A 78 13.27 9.39 16.23
CA PHE A 78 14.04 9.90 17.35
C PHE A 78 13.47 11.22 17.89
N LEU A 79 13.18 12.18 17.02
CA LEU A 79 12.57 13.47 17.39
C LEU A 79 11.22 13.27 18.07
N LEU A 80 10.35 12.43 17.50
CA LEU A 80 9.06 12.09 18.10
C LEU A 80 9.25 11.43 19.47
N GLY A 81 10.22 10.54 19.62
CA GLY A 81 10.54 9.89 20.89
C GLY A 81 10.94 10.89 21.96
N VAL A 82 11.91 11.78 21.66
CA VAL A 82 12.36 12.83 22.59
C VAL A 82 11.19 13.77 22.93
N ALA A 83 10.45 14.26 21.93
CA ALA A 83 9.32 15.15 22.15
C ALA A 83 8.21 14.50 22.99
N ALA A 84 7.95 13.21 22.79
CA ALA A 84 6.98 12.47 23.59
C ALA A 84 7.43 12.33 25.05
N LEU A 85 8.70 12.00 25.30
CA LEU A 85 9.23 11.89 26.66
C LEU A 85 9.25 13.25 27.38
N ASP A 86 9.64 14.33 26.69
CA ASP A 86 9.59 15.69 27.25
C ASP A 86 8.15 16.12 27.56
N PHE A 87 7.21 15.80 26.68
CA PHE A 87 5.79 16.03 26.92
C PHE A 87 5.30 15.28 28.15
N ILE A 88 5.64 13.99 28.29
CA ILE A 88 5.28 13.17 29.44
C ILE A 88 5.89 13.73 30.73
N ASN A 89 7.17 14.10 30.72
CA ASN A 89 7.85 14.68 31.87
C ASN A 89 7.20 16.01 32.28
N GLY A 90 6.93 16.90 31.33
CA GLY A 90 6.22 18.15 31.59
C GLY A 90 4.80 17.95 32.12
N LEU A 91 4.14 16.85 31.72
CA LEU A 91 2.82 16.47 32.22
C LEU A 91 2.91 15.93 33.65
N LEU A 92 3.94 15.13 33.96
CA LEU A 92 4.19 14.62 35.32
C LEU A 92 4.50 15.75 36.31
N ASP A 93 5.28 16.75 35.90
CA ASP A 93 5.65 17.89 36.76
C ASP A 93 4.46 18.80 37.09
N ARG A 94 3.54 18.99 36.14
CA ARG A 94 2.38 19.89 36.32
C ARG A 94 1.13 19.17 36.84
N TRP A 95 0.87 17.97 36.31
CA TRP A 95 -0.38 17.21 36.52
C TRP A 95 -0.08 15.70 36.62
N PRO A 96 0.42 15.21 37.77
CA PRO A 96 0.94 13.86 37.92
C PRO A 96 0.00 12.74 37.44
N VAL A 97 -1.31 12.89 37.70
CA VAL A 97 -2.33 11.90 37.29
C VAL A 97 -2.41 11.77 35.76
N LEU A 98 -2.37 12.89 35.02
CA LEU A 98 -2.35 12.88 33.56
C LEU A 98 -1.04 12.31 33.03
N GLY A 99 0.08 12.61 33.70
CA GLY A 99 1.40 12.05 33.37
C GLY A 99 1.41 10.53 33.36
N TRP A 100 0.88 9.88 34.42
CA TRP A 100 0.76 8.42 34.47
C TRP A 100 -0.14 7.84 33.38
N ALA A 101 -1.23 8.53 33.03
CA ALA A 101 -2.08 8.14 31.91
C ALA A 101 -1.29 8.20 30.59
N ALA A 102 -0.52 9.27 30.36
CA ALA A 102 0.31 9.41 29.18
C ALA A 102 1.42 8.35 29.09
N VAL A 103 2.11 8.04 30.20
CA VAL A 103 3.09 6.94 30.27
C VAL A 103 2.46 5.61 29.88
N THR A 104 1.29 5.31 30.44
CA THR A 104 0.59 4.04 30.19
C THR A 104 0.17 3.93 28.72
N LEU A 105 -0.44 4.97 28.16
CA LEU A 105 -0.82 5.02 26.75
C LEU A 105 0.39 4.90 25.83
N PHE A 106 1.48 5.62 26.13
CA PHE A 106 2.70 5.58 25.33
C PHE A 106 3.33 4.19 25.36
N ALA A 107 3.47 3.57 26.52
CA ALA A 107 4.01 2.22 26.66
C ALA A 107 3.16 1.18 25.92
N LEU A 108 1.83 1.24 26.04
CA LEU A 108 0.92 0.36 25.31
C LEU A 108 1.03 0.56 23.79
N PHE A 109 1.09 1.80 23.34
CA PHE A 109 1.29 2.13 21.93
C PHE A 109 2.62 1.59 21.39
N THR A 110 3.72 1.79 22.12
CA THR A 110 5.04 1.26 21.73
C THR A 110 5.04 -0.26 21.66
N LEU A 111 4.44 -0.95 22.64
CA LEU A 111 4.30 -2.41 22.63
C LEU A 111 3.46 -2.89 21.44
N ALA A 112 2.34 -2.24 21.16
CA ALA A 112 1.48 -2.56 20.02
C ALA A 112 2.21 -2.33 18.68
N ALA A 113 2.93 -1.22 18.54
CA ALA A 113 3.73 -0.90 17.37
C ALA A 113 4.85 -1.92 17.16
N LEU A 114 5.55 -2.32 18.24
CA LEU A 114 6.58 -3.36 18.18
C LEU A 114 5.96 -4.72 17.81
N GLY A 115 4.80 -5.06 18.37
CA GLY A 115 4.05 -6.25 18.00
C GLY A 115 3.65 -6.26 16.52
N MET A 116 3.16 -5.13 16.00
CA MET A 116 2.83 -4.94 14.58
C MET A 116 4.08 -5.11 13.70
N ALA A 117 5.19 -4.48 14.07
CA ALA A 117 6.45 -4.58 13.35
C ALA A 117 6.92 -6.03 13.29
N LEU A 118 6.97 -6.74 14.42
CA LEU A 118 7.35 -8.16 14.48
C LEU A 118 6.42 -9.06 13.66
N ARG A 119 5.10 -8.77 13.66
CA ARG A 119 4.12 -9.49 12.84
C ARG A 119 4.43 -9.33 11.35
N GLU A 120 4.72 -8.11 10.92
CA GLU A 120 5.03 -7.81 9.52
C GLU A 120 6.39 -8.39 9.11
N TYR A 121 7.40 -8.32 9.98
CA TYR A 121 8.70 -8.96 9.76
C TYR A 121 8.56 -10.48 9.57
N ARG A 122 7.65 -11.14 10.29
CA ARG A 122 7.33 -12.56 10.09
C ARG A 122 6.68 -12.83 8.74
N ALA A 123 5.83 -11.92 8.24
CA ALA A 123 5.25 -12.04 6.91
C ALA A 123 6.31 -11.87 5.81
N TRP A 124 7.22 -10.91 5.96
CA TRP A 124 8.32 -10.68 5.02
C TRP A 124 9.35 -11.81 5.00
N ALA A 125 9.60 -12.48 6.13
CA ALA A 125 10.45 -13.67 6.17
C ALA A 125 9.92 -14.80 5.25
N ARG A 126 8.59 -14.90 5.09
CA ARG A 126 7.98 -15.86 4.15
C ARG A 126 8.29 -15.50 2.69
N PHE A 127 8.28 -14.22 2.34
CA PHE A 127 8.64 -13.77 1.00
C PHE A 127 10.14 -13.92 0.69
N ALA A 128 11.00 -13.67 1.68
CA ALA A 128 12.45 -13.88 1.53
C ALA A 128 12.83 -15.33 1.21
N LYS A 129 12.08 -16.31 1.75
CA LYS A 129 12.25 -17.73 1.41
C LYS A 129 11.95 -18.00 -0.06
N ILE A 130 10.90 -17.38 -0.61
CA ILE A 130 10.47 -17.56 -2.00
C ILE A 130 11.50 -16.91 -2.95
N ASP A 131 11.97 -15.70 -2.63
CA ASP A 131 13.01 -15.01 -3.41
C ASP A 131 14.32 -15.79 -3.47
N ALA A 132 14.70 -16.47 -2.39
CA ALA A 132 15.89 -17.33 -2.36
C ALA A 132 15.76 -18.53 -3.31
N ILE A 133 14.59 -19.18 -3.34
CA ILE A 133 14.30 -20.30 -4.25
C ILE A 133 14.32 -19.82 -5.70
N GLN A 134 13.74 -18.66 -5.99
CA GLN A 134 13.69 -18.10 -7.35
C GLN A 134 15.08 -17.69 -7.86
N ARG A 135 15.94 -17.20 -6.98
CA ARG A 135 17.33 -16.89 -7.30
C ARG A 135 18.18 -18.16 -7.51
N GLN A 136 17.94 -19.21 -6.74
CA GLN A 136 18.58 -20.52 -6.92
C GLN A 136 18.15 -21.20 -8.24
N ALA A 137 16.86 -21.12 -8.59
CA ALA A 137 16.35 -21.59 -9.88
C ALA A 137 17.04 -20.91 -11.06
N GLY A 138 17.19 -19.57 -10.99
CA GLY A 138 17.87 -18.80 -12.02
C GLY A 138 19.36 -19.14 -12.16
N GLN A 139 20.04 -19.47 -11.06
CA GLN A 139 21.44 -19.91 -11.09
C GLN A 139 21.61 -21.31 -11.66
N ALA A 140 20.72 -22.25 -11.32
CA ALA A 140 20.73 -23.60 -11.87
C ALA A 140 20.47 -23.61 -13.40
N LEU A 141 19.54 -22.78 -13.86
CA LEU A 141 19.23 -22.64 -15.29
C LEU A 141 20.39 -22.01 -16.08
N ALA A 142 21.11 -21.06 -15.47
CA ALA A 142 22.27 -20.42 -16.10
C ALA A 142 23.53 -21.31 -16.07
N GLY A 143 23.63 -22.22 -15.10
CA GLY A 143 24.73 -23.17 -14.96
C GLY A 143 24.57 -24.49 -15.72
N ASP A 144 23.40 -24.72 -16.35
CA ASP A 144 23.00 -25.98 -16.99
C ASP A 144 23.19 -27.23 -16.09
N ASP A 145 23.08 -27.00 -14.77
CA ASP A 145 23.30 -28.00 -13.76
C ASP A 145 21.97 -28.67 -13.39
N MET A 146 21.76 -29.83 -13.98
CA MET A 146 20.56 -30.65 -13.78
C MET A 146 20.38 -31.12 -12.33
N ALA A 147 21.45 -31.22 -11.53
CA ALA A 147 21.36 -31.64 -10.13
C ALA A 147 20.77 -30.52 -9.27
N SER A 148 21.26 -29.29 -9.42
CA SER A 148 20.72 -28.12 -8.72
C SER A 148 19.30 -27.74 -9.20
N ALA A 149 18.99 -27.95 -10.48
CA ALA A 149 17.62 -27.78 -10.98
C ALA A 149 16.62 -28.75 -10.31
N ARG A 150 17.05 -29.99 -10.03
CA ARG A 150 16.23 -30.99 -9.33
C ARG A 150 16.02 -30.64 -7.86
N GLU A 151 17.05 -30.18 -7.17
CA GLU A 151 16.95 -29.77 -5.76
C GLU A 151 16.00 -28.59 -5.58
N VAL A 152 16.03 -27.62 -6.49
CA VAL A 152 15.09 -26.49 -6.48
C VAL A 152 13.66 -26.96 -6.73
N ALA A 153 13.44 -27.90 -7.66
CA ALA A 153 12.13 -28.48 -7.92
C ALA A 153 11.58 -29.25 -6.70
N GLU A 154 12.43 -29.99 -5.99
CA GLU A 154 12.05 -30.72 -4.77
C GLU A 154 11.64 -29.76 -3.63
N ARG A 155 12.35 -28.64 -3.48
CA ARG A 155 12.01 -27.56 -2.53
C ARG A 155 10.74 -26.78 -2.88
N LEU A 156 10.25 -26.87 -4.12
CA LEU A 156 8.98 -26.27 -4.55
C LEU A 156 7.77 -27.18 -4.28
N VAL A 157 7.99 -28.49 -4.20
CA VAL A 157 6.92 -29.49 -3.98
C VAL A 157 6.71 -29.81 -2.49
N ALA A 158 7.71 -29.55 -1.64
CA ALA A 158 7.65 -29.71 -0.18
C ALA A 158 7.08 -28.49 0.57
#